data_AF-U3TUI9-F1
#
_entry.id   AF-U3TUI9-F1
#
_cell.length_a   1.000
_cell.length_b   1.000
_cell.length_c   1.000
_cell.angle_alpha   90.00
_cell.angle_beta   90.00
_cell.angle_gamma   90.00
#
_symmetry.space_group_name_H-M   'P 1'
#
loop_
_entity.id
_entity.type
_entity.pdbx_description
1 polymer ?
#
loop_
_entity_poly.entity_id
_entity_poly.type
_entity_poly.pdbx_seq_one_letter_code
_entity_poly.pdbx_strand_id
1 'polypeptide(L)'
;MRNCINQLITEPSVASAMFEYRFTGNGELAGHNLGNLILKALDHLSVRPLEAINIIRNLLKVDAFLIPMSEQPVDLVAQDSEGNMVYGETAIDEMKQAPEELMPHPNVVPTREALDAVAEADLILIGPGSFYTSLMPILLMEEMARALHRTPATMVFIGNLGRELSPAAASLTVADKLAMMEKAIGKRVIDAVVVGPSADTRGVSERLIVREPLEAADIRYRHDRQLLRRALEHAIQAV
;
A
#
# COMPACT_ATOMS: atom_id res chain seq x y z
N MET A 1 -4.31 -7.77 2.04
CA MET A 1 -4.12 -8.29 3.41
C MET A 1 -3.31 -9.60 3.48
N ARG A 2 -3.80 -10.76 3.01
CA ARG A 2 -3.06 -12.06 3.11
C ARG A 2 -1.60 -11.98 2.63
N ASN A 3 -1.38 -11.40 1.45
CA ASN A 3 -0.04 -11.26 0.90
C ASN A 3 0.89 -10.42 1.79
N CYS A 4 0.36 -9.37 2.44
CA CYS A 4 1.12 -8.56 3.40
C CYS A 4 1.55 -9.41 4.59
N ILE A 5 0.62 -10.18 5.17
CA ILE A 5 0.91 -11.07 6.30
C ILE A 5 2.00 -12.08 5.92
N ASN A 6 1.88 -12.75 4.78
CA ASN A 6 2.88 -13.74 4.34
C ASN A 6 4.28 -13.14 4.17
N GLN A 7 4.38 -11.90 3.66
CA GLN A 7 5.68 -11.24 3.48
C GLN A 7 6.36 -10.85 4.81
N LEU A 8 5.57 -10.73 5.88
CA LEU A 8 6.04 -10.41 7.23
C LEU A 8 6.40 -11.65 8.06
N ILE A 9 6.13 -12.86 7.56
CA ILE A 9 6.57 -14.10 8.20
C ILE A 9 8.09 -14.21 7.99
N THR A 10 8.83 -14.04 9.07
CA THR A 10 10.30 -14.12 9.07
C THR A 10 10.80 -15.54 9.37
N GLU A 11 10.02 -16.32 10.12
CA GLU A 11 10.35 -17.68 10.52
C GLU A 11 9.32 -18.68 9.99
N PRO A 12 9.72 -19.62 9.11
CA PRO A 12 8.85 -20.71 8.68
C PRO A 12 8.38 -21.53 9.88
N SER A 13 7.08 -21.75 9.98
CA SER A 13 6.45 -22.55 11.03
C SER A 13 5.39 -23.47 10.45
N VAL A 14 4.91 -24.44 11.24
CA VAL A 14 3.76 -25.26 10.85
C VAL A 14 2.54 -24.38 10.57
N ALA A 15 2.35 -23.33 11.38
CA ALA A 15 1.26 -22.38 11.19
C ALA A 15 1.37 -21.63 9.85
N SER A 16 2.56 -21.16 9.47
CA SER A 16 2.76 -20.50 8.17
C SER A 16 2.54 -21.47 7.00
N ALA A 17 3.03 -22.71 7.11
CA ALA A 17 2.80 -23.74 6.09
C ALA A 17 1.30 -24.08 5.93
N MET A 18 0.56 -24.17 7.03
CA MET A 18 -0.89 -24.36 7.00
C MET A 18 -1.61 -23.16 6.37
N PHE A 19 -1.18 -21.94 6.66
CA PHE A 19 -1.80 -20.73 6.12
C PHE A 19 -1.62 -20.62 4.59
N GLU A 20 -0.48 -21.05 4.07
CA GLU A 20 -0.20 -21.09 2.63
C GLU A 20 -0.78 -22.33 1.92
N TYR A 21 -1.17 -23.35 2.68
CA TYR A 21 -1.67 -24.61 2.14
C TYR A 21 -2.83 -24.39 1.17
N ARG A 22 -2.70 -24.98 -0.02
CA ARG A 22 -3.75 -25.03 -1.04
C ARG A 22 -4.19 -26.48 -1.20
N PHE A 23 -5.48 -26.72 -1.01
CA PHE A 23 -6.06 -28.05 -1.16
C PHE A 23 -5.90 -28.54 -2.60
N THR A 24 -5.37 -29.74 -2.77
CA THR A 24 -5.23 -30.45 -4.06
C THR A 24 -6.26 -31.57 -4.18
N GLY A 25 -6.52 -32.05 -5.40
CA GLY A 25 -7.40 -33.20 -5.66
C GLY A 25 -8.74 -32.80 -6.30
N ASN A 26 -9.73 -33.69 -6.22
CA ASN A 26 -11.03 -33.57 -6.91
C ASN A 26 -12.22 -33.49 -5.94
N GLY A 27 -12.15 -32.63 -4.93
CA GLY A 27 -13.24 -32.40 -3.96
C GLY A 27 -13.71 -30.95 -3.91
N GLU A 28 -14.73 -30.65 -3.10
CA GLU A 28 -15.31 -29.30 -2.99
C GLU A 28 -14.31 -28.23 -2.52
N LEU A 29 -13.29 -28.62 -1.76
CA LEU A 29 -12.23 -27.71 -1.32
C LEU A 29 -11.07 -27.60 -2.32
N ALA A 30 -11.07 -28.36 -3.42
CA ALA A 30 -9.98 -28.36 -4.38
C ALA A 30 -9.71 -26.94 -4.92
N GLY A 31 -8.45 -26.51 -4.84
CA GLY A 31 -8.03 -25.17 -5.27
C GLY A 31 -8.21 -24.07 -4.21
N HIS A 32 -8.98 -24.29 -3.15
CA HIS A 32 -9.09 -23.32 -2.05
C HIS A 32 -7.78 -23.24 -1.23
N ASN A 33 -7.48 -22.05 -0.72
CA ASN A 33 -6.36 -21.83 0.20
C ASN A 33 -6.88 -21.80 1.64
N LEU A 34 -6.25 -22.57 2.53
CA LEU A 34 -6.68 -22.70 3.92
C LEU A 34 -6.62 -21.36 4.66
N GLY A 35 -5.58 -20.54 4.44
CA GLY A 35 -5.50 -19.20 5.02
C GLY A 35 -6.68 -18.29 4.66
N ASN A 36 -7.15 -18.34 3.41
CA ASN A 36 -8.37 -17.61 3.00
C ASN A 36 -9.62 -18.12 3.71
N LEU A 37 -9.73 -19.43 3.96
CA LEU A 37 -10.86 -19.99 4.70
C LEU A 37 -10.82 -19.58 6.18
N ILE A 38 -9.63 -19.56 6.80
CA ILE A 38 -9.41 -19.06 8.16
C ILE A 38 -9.81 -17.57 8.24
N LEU A 39 -9.34 -16.75 7.29
CA LEU A 39 -9.71 -15.35 7.18
C LEU A 39 -11.23 -15.17 7.06
N LYS A 40 -11.88 -15.98 6.22
CA LYS A 40 -13.33 -15.92 6.03
C LYS A 40 -14.12 -16.37 7.27
N ALA A 41 -13.61 -17.35 8.01
CA ALA A 41 -14.21 -17.74 9.28
C ALA A 41 -14.04 -16.65 10.34
N LEU A 42 -12.86 -16.03 10.42
CA LEU A 42 -12.60 -14.94 11.36
C LEU A 42 -13.41 -13.68 11.04
N ASP A 43 -13.67 -13.39 9.77
CA ASP A 43 -14.60 -12.35 9.31
C ASP A 43 -16.02 -12.55 9.86
N HIS A 44 -16.47 -13.80 10.01
CA HIS A 44 -17.78 -14.11 10.61
C HIS A 44 -17.78 -14.13 12.14
N LEU A 45 -16.63 -14.43 12.77
CA LEU A 45 -16.51 -14.60 14.22
C LEU A 45 -16.08 -13.33 14.95
N SER A 46 -15.38 -12.43 14.26
CA SER A 46 -14.81 -11.21 14.85
C SER A 46 -15.73 -10.04 14.61
N VAL A 47 -15.95 -9.23 15.64
CA VAL A 47 -16.77 -8.01 15.55
C VAL A 47 -16.05 -6.91 14.77
N ARG A 48 -14.72 -6.88 14.83
CA ARG A 48 -13.86 -5.90 14.16
C ARG A 48 -12.85 -6.61 13.24
N PRO A 49 -12.65 -6.16 11.99
CA PRO A 49 -11.62 -6.72 11.10
C PRO A 49 -10.23 -6.72 11.73
N LEU A 50 -9.87 -5.65 12.46
CA LEU A 50 -8.58 -5.54 13.15
C LEU A 50 -8.31 -6.71 14.11
N GLU A 51 -9.31 -7.17 14.84
CA GLU A 51 -9.16 -8.31 15.76
C GLU A 51 -8.87 -9.61 15.01
N ALA A 52 -9.54 -9.84 13.87
CA ALA A 52 -9.25 -10.96 12.99
C ALA A 52 -7.79 -10.89 12.47
N ILE A 53 -7.31 -9.70 12.11
CA ILE A 53 -5.91 -9.49 11.70
C ILE A 53 -4.96 -9.84 12.85
N ASN A 54 -5.22 -9.34 14.06
CA ASN A 54 -4.40 -9.55 15.25
C ASN A 54 -4.31 -11.04 15.63
N ILE A 55 -5.41 -11.78 15.53
CA ILE A 55 -5.44 -13.23 15.79
C ILE A 55 -4.51 -13.97 14.81
N ILE A 56 -4.61 -13.67 13.51
CA ILE A 56 -3.75 -14.29 12.49
C ILE A 56 -2.29 -13.89 12.69
N ARG A 57 -2.04 -12.61 12.96
CA ARG A 57 -0.70 -12.09 13.25
C ARG A 57 -0.06 -12.88 14.38
N ASN A 58 -0.77 -13.06 15.50
CA ASN A 58 -0.28 -13.79 16.66
C ASN A 58 -0.08 -15.29 16.36
N LEU A 59 -1.01 -15.91 15.62
CA LEU A 59 -0.89 -17.31 15.19
C LEU A 59 0.37 -17.55 14.35
N LEU A 60 0.71 -16.57 13.49
CA LEU A 60 1.86 -16.63 12.58
C LEU A 60 3.14 -16.04 13.18
N LYS A 61 3.09 -15.59 14.45
CA LYS A 61 4.21 -14.94 15.15
C LYS A 61 4.81 -13.76 14.37
N VAL A 62 3.95 -12.94 13.77
CA VAL A 62 4.37 -11.71 13.11
C VAL A 62 4.41 -10.59 14.14
N ASP A 63 5.57 -9.98 14.34
CA ASP A 63 5.72 -8.89 15.34
C ASP A 63 5.15 -7.56 14.84
N ALA A 64 5.20 -7.33 13.52
CA ALA A 64 4.73 -6.09 12.90
C ALA A 64 3.20 -5.96 13.01
N PHE A 65 2.72 -4.78 13.40
CA PHE A 65 1.29 -4.48 13.40
C PHE A 65 0.77 -4.37 11.96
N LEU A 66 -0.35 -5.03 11.68
CA LEU A 66 -1.10 -4.87 10.45
C LEU A 66 -2.43 -4.22 10.80
N ILE A 67 -2.60 -2.98 10.37
CA ILE A 67 -3.79 -2.18 10.68
C ILE A 67 -4.55 -1.98 9.37
N PRO A 68 -5.84 -2.35 9.28
CA PRO A 68 -6.62 -2.11 8.08
C PRO A 68 -6.89 -0.60 7.95
N MET A 69 -7.00 -0.11 6.71
CA MET A 69 -7.26 1.31 6.50
C MET A 69 -8.61 1.72 7.10
N SER A 70 -9.63 0.87 7.05
CA SER A 70 -10.96 1.06 7.66
C SER A 70 -11.49 -0.27 8.21
N GLU A 71 -12.43 -0.20 9.15
CA GLU A 71 -13.19 -1.37 9.63
C GLU A 71 -14.42 -1.67 8.78
N GLN A 72 -14.78 -0.77 7.86
CA GLN A 72 -15.94 -0.90 7.00
C GLN A 72 -15.51 -1.37 5.60
N PRO A 73 -16.29 -2.25 4.95
CA PRO A 73 -16.11 -2.54 3.54
C PRO A 73 -16.23 -1.26 2.71
N VAL A 74 -15.35 -1.10 1.75
CA VAL A 74 -15.28 0.07 0.89
C VAL A 74 -14.82 -0.33 -0.50
N ASP A 75 -15.47 0.24 -1.51
CA ASP A 75 -15.06 0.17 -2.90
C ASP A 75 -14.31 1.44 -3.29
N LEU A 76 -13.49 1.34 -4.33
CA LEU A 76 -12.89 2.50 -4.98
C LEU A 76 -13.73 2.88 -6.20
N VAL A 77 -14.04 4.16 -6.35
CA VAL A 77 -14.80 4.71 -7.48
C VAL A 77 -13.98 5.81 -8.14
N ALA A 78 -13.95 5.78 -9.47
CA ALA A 78 -13.32 6.81 -10.28
C ALA A 78 -14.35 7.48 -11.22
N GLN A 79 -14.19 8.77 -11.49
CA GLN A 79 -14.89 9.46 -12.55
C GLN A 79 -13.94 9.63 -13.75
N ASP A 80 -14.38 9.24 -14.94
CA ASP A 80 -13.62 9.45 -16.18
C ASP A 80 -13.82 10.87 -16.75
N SER A 81 -13.11 11.19 -17.83
CA SER A 81 -13.17 12.49 -18.51
C SER A 81 -14.52 12.83 -19.16
N GLU A 82 -15.42 11.84 -19.27
CA GLU A 82 -16.77 12.01 -19.81
C GLU A 82 -17.81 12.12 -18.68
N GLY A 83 -17.37 12.06 -17.42
CA GLY A 83 -18.22 12.10 -16.23
C GLY A 83 -18.80 10.75 -15.83
N ASN A 84 -18.45 9.65 -16.48
CA ASN A 84 -18.94 8.31 -16.13
C ASN A 84 -18.25 7.77 -14.88
N MET A 85 -19.00 7.04 -14.06
CA MET A 85 -18.48 6.39 -12.86
C MET A 85 -17.98 4.98 -13.14
N VAL A 86 -16.73 4.71 -12.78
CA VAL A 86 -16.06 3.41 -12.85
C VAL A 86 -15.91 2.85 -11.44
N TYR A 87 -16.46 1.66 -11.20
CA TYR A 87 -16.52 1.04 -9.88
C TYR A 87 -15.54 -0.13 -9.76
N GLY A 88 -14.80 -0.15 -8.67
CA GLY A 88 -13.91 -1.24 -8.27
C GLY A 88 -12.48 -1.07 -8.78
N GLU A 89 -11.53 -1.51 -7.95
CA GLU A 89 -10.08 -1.37 -8.20
C GLU A 89 -9.66 -1.97 -9.56
N THR A 90 -10.16 -3.15 -9.92
CA THR A 90 -9.81 -3.81 -11.18
C THR A 90 -10.21 -2.98 -12.41
N ALA A 91 -11.42 -2.41 -12.40
CA ALA A 91 -11.89 -1.60 -13.53
C ALA A 91 -11.13 -0.27 -13.62
N ILE A 92 -10.76 0.30 -12.47
CA ILE A 92 -9.95 1.51 -12.39
C ILE A 92 -8.52 1.25 -12.90
N ASP A 93 -7.93 0.10 -12.55
CA ASP A 93 -6.61 -0.28 -13.06
C ASP A 93 -6.62 -0.43 -14.59
N GLU A 94 -7.73 -0.84 -15.21
CA GLU A 94 -7.86 -0.97 -16.66
C GLU A 94 -8.08 0.37 -17.40
N MET A 95 -8.26 1.48 -16.68
CA MET A 95 -8.47 2.79 -17.28
C MET A 95 -7.27 3.23 -18.12
N LYS A 96 -7.56 3.76 -19.31
CA LYS A 96 -6.54 4.24 -20.26
C LYS A 96 -6.05 5.64 -19.97
N GLN A 97 -6.89 6.45 -19.33
CA GLN A 97 -6.63 7.85 -19.00
C GLN A 97 -6.75 8.02 -17.49
N ALA A 98 -6.04 9.01 -16.95
CA ALA A 98 -6.15 9.37 -15.54
C ALA A 98 -7.61 9.74 -15.20
N PRO A 99 -8.14 9.27 -14.06
CA PRO A 99 -9.47 9.69 -13.64
C PRO A 99 -9.47 11.18 -13.27
N GLU A 100 -10.59 11.86 -13.56
CA GLU A 100 -10.78 13.25 -13.13
C GLU A 100 -10.96 13.33 -11.61
N GLU A 101 -11.66 12.35 -11.04
CA GLU A 101 -11.88 12.21 -9.62
C GLU A 101 -11.72 10.75 -9.18
N LEU A 102 -11.17 10.53 -7.99
CA LEU A 102 -11.01 9.22 -7.37
C LEU A 102 -11.46 9.33 -5.92
N MET A 103 -12.33 8.44 -5.47
CA MET A 103 -12.91 8.48 -4.13
C MET A 103 -13.24 7.09 -3.58
N PRO A 104 -13.10 6.86 -2.27
CA PRO A 104 -13.70 5.71 -1.60
C PRO A 104 -15.23 5.82 -1.59
N HIS A 105 -15.93 4.71 -1.81
CA HIS A 105 -17.39 4.64 -1.73
C HIS A 105 -17.85 3.34 -1.03
N PRO A 106 -18.73 3.40 -0.01
CA PRO A 106 -19.18 4.61 0.67
C PRO A 106 -18.02 5.37 1.33
N ASN A 107 -18.26 6.60 1.78
CA ASN A 107 -17.26 7.31 2.56
C ASN A 107 -16.99 6.54 3.87
N VAL A 108 -15.73 6.23 4.13
CA VAL A 108 -15.29 5.48 5.30
C VAL A 108 -14.24 6.27 6.07
N VAL A 109 -14.18 6.01 7.37
CA VAL A 109 -13.18 6.62 8.25
C VAL A 109 -11.99 5.67 8.45
N PRO A 110 -10.79 6.22 8.69
CA PRO A 110 -9.65 5.41 9.07
C PRO A 110 -9.88 4.69 10.39
N THR A 111 -9.21 3.56 10.61
CA THR A 111 -9.16 2.96 11.95
C THR A 111 -8.44 3.88 12.92
N ARG A 112 -8.90 3.89 14.18
CA ARG A 112 -8.26 4.69 15.23
C ARG A 112 -6.79 4.31 15.40
N GLU A 113 -6.49 3.02 15.35
CA GLU A 113 -5.14 2.49 15.46
C GLU A 113 -4.24 3.00 14.32
N ALA A 114 -4.78 3.24 13.12
CA ALA A 114 -4.01 3.82 12.02
C ALA A 114 -3.70 5.31 12.26
N LEU A 115 -4.66 6.06 12.82
CA LEU A 115 -4.45 7.48 13.16
C LEU A 115 -3.43 7.62 14.30
N ASP A 116 -3.53 6.78 15.33
CA ASP A 116 -2.59 6.75 16.45
C ASP A 116 -1.17 6.41 15.94
N ALA A 117 -1.03 5.40 15.06
CA ALA A 117 0.24 5.03 14.47
C ALA A 117 0.87 6.16 13.63
N VAL A 118 0.07 6.94 12.89
CA VAL A 118 0.58 8.11 12.13
C VAL A 118 1.00 9.25 13.05
N ALA A 119 0.31 9.43 14.17
CA ALA A 119 0.63 10.47 15.15
C ALA A 119 1.92 10.17 15.93
N GLU A 120 2.19 8.88 16.19
CA GLU A 120 3.37 8.42 16.93
C GLU A 120 4.59 8.11 16.04
N ALA A 121 4.43 8.11 14.72
CA ALA A 121 5.50 7.76 13.80
C ALA A 121 6.65 8.78 13.83
N ASP A 122 7.89 8.27 13.87
CA ASP A 122 9.08 9.07 13.56
C ASP A 122 9.32 9.16 12.03
N LEU A 123 8.89 8.13 11.30
CA LEU A 123 9.09 7.96 9.86
C LEU A 123 7.87 7.29 9.23
N ILE A 124 7.41 7.84 8.10
CA ILE A 124 6.33 7.30 7.29
C ILE A 124 6.86 6.96 5.91
N LEU A 125 6.71 5.69 5.52
CA LEU A 125 7.07 5.20 4.20
C LEU A 125 5.82 5.03 3.35
N ILE A 126 5.77 5.70 2.21
CA ILE A 126 4.66 5.61 1.26
C ILE A 126 5.10 4.79 0.06
N GLY A 127 4.47 3.63 -0.15
CA GLY A 127 4.79 2.71 -1.22
C GLY A 127 5.90 1.71 -0.87
N PRO A 128 6.36 0.92 -1.86
CA PRO A 128 5.86 0.86 -3.24
C PRO A 128 4.46 0.23 -3.33
N GLY A 129 3.77 0.41 -4.45
CA GLY A 129 2.43 -0.14 -4.69
C GLY A 129 1.72 0.52 -5.85
N SER A 130 0.64 -0.10 -6.36
CA SER A 130 -0.18 0.47 -7.44
C SER A 130 -0.68 1.85 -7.03
N PHE A 131 -0.39 2.87 -7.84
CA PHE A 131 -0.59 4.25 -7.41
C PHE A 131 -2.05 4.58 -7.07
N TYR A 132 -2.97 4.35 -8.02
CA TYR A 132 -4.40 4.67 -7.82
C TYR A 132 -5.13 3.69 -6.90
N THR A 133 -4.78 2.41 -6.94
CA THR A 133 -5.56 1.34 -6.29
C THR A 133 -4.97 0.84 -4.99
N SER A 134 -3.72 1.21 -4.64
CA SER A 134 -3.11 0.82 -3.36
C SER A 134 -2.67 2.01 -2.50
N LEU A 135 -2.16 3.10 -3.11
CA LEU A 135 -1.62 4.23 -2.34
C LEU A 135 -2.67 5.33 -2.14
N MET A 136 -3.28 5.80 -3.22
CA MET A 136 -4.27 6.88 -3.17
C MET A 136 -5.48 6.59 -2.26
N PRO A 137 -6.08 5.38 -2.19
CA PRO A 137 -7.30 5.15 -1.41
C PRO A 137 -7.13 5.51 0.07
N ILE A 138 -5.95 5.28 0.63
CA ILE A 138 -5.62 5.62 2.02
C ILE A 138 -5.58 7.14 2.22
N LEU A 139 -4.98 7.85 1.26
CA LEU A 139 -4.80 9.31 1.30
C LEU A 139 -6.10 10.08 1.01
N LEU A 140 -7.07 9.44 0.37
CA LEU A 140 -8.37 10.04 0.05
C LEU A 140 -9.34 10.06 1.24
N MET A 141 -9.03 9.33 2.32
CA MET A 141 -9.81 9.43 3.57
C MET A 141 -9.45 10.74 4.29
N GLU A 142 -10.44 11.59 4.52
CA GLU A 142 -10.24 12.95 5.03
C GLU A 142 -9.47 12.99 6.38
N GLU A 143 -9.80 12.10 7.32
CA GLU A 143 -9.12 12.05 8.61
C GLU A 143 -7.67 11.57 8.50
N MET A 144 -7.37 10.66 7.58
CA MET A 144 -6.00 10.19 7.32
C MET A 144 -5.17 11.30 6.68
N ALA A 145 -5.71 11.98 5.67
CA ALA A 145 -5.08 13.15 5.06
C ALA A 145 -4.75 14.22 6.11
N ARG A 146 -5.68 14.52 7.02
CA ARG A 146 -5.46 15.46 8.12
C ARG A 146 -4.41 14.98 9.12
N ALA A 147 -4.34 13.68 9.42
CA ALA A 147 -3.30 13.12 10.29
C ALA A 147 -1.91 13.27 9.65
N LEU A 148 -1.76 12.89 8.38
CA LEU A 148 -0.52 13.05 7.60
C LEU A 148 -0.13 14.52 7.41
N HIS A 149 -1.10 15.43 7.34
CA HIS A 149 -0.83 16.86 7.27
C HIS A 149 -0.16 17.41 8.55
N ARG A 150 -0.57 16.86 9.71
CA ARG A 150 -0.20 17.36 11.05
C ARG A 150 1.00 16.64 11.66
N THR A 151 1.28 15.42 11.25
CA THR A 151 2.37 14.62 11.81
C THR A 151 3.73 15.31 11.59
N PRO A 152 4.63 15.29 12.58
CA PRO A 152 6.00 15.76 12.41
C PRO A 152 6.91 14.72 11.76
N ALA A 153 6.41 13.50 11.53
CA ALA A 153 7.18 12.39 10.98
C ALA A 153 7.81 12.75 9.62
N THR A 154 9.06 12.32 9.41
CA THR A 154 9.66 12.37 8.08
C THR A 154 8.90 11.46 7.13
N MET A 155 8.59 11.94 5.92
CA MET A 155 7.83 11.18 4.93
C MET A 155 8.67 10.87 3.69
N VAL A 156 8.81 9.58 3.39
CA VAL A 156 9.59 9.08 2.25
C VAL A 156 8.69 8.34 1.27
N PHE A 157 8.68 8.77 0.03
CA PHE A 157 8.01 8.06 -1.06
C PHE A 157 8.96 7.04 -1.70
N ILE A 158 8.51 5.79 -1.85
CA ILE A 158 9.23 4.71 -2.50
C ILE A 158 8.54 4.41 -3.84
N GLY A 159 9.22 4.71 -4.94
CA GLY A 159 8.70 4.49 -6.28
C GLY A 159 8.70 3.02 -6.70
N ASN A 160 7.79 2.67 -7.60
CA ASN A 160 7.78 1.35 -8.22
C ASN A 160 8.98 1.14 -9.15
N LEU A 161 9.60 -0.05 -9.11
CA LEU A 161 10.69 -0.41 -10.03
C LEU A 161 10.16 -0.93 -11.36
N GLY A 162 9.07 -1.69 -11.30
CA GLY A 162 8.34 -2.15 -12.47
C GLY A 162 7.46 -1.05 -13.05
N ARG A 163 7.12 -1.20 -14.33
CA ARG A 163 6.06 -0.40 -14.95
C ARG A 163 4.74 -0.68 -14.24
N GLU A 164 3.98 0.38 -13.96
CA GLU A 164 2.59 0.27 -13.51
C GLU A 164 1.78 -0.56 -14.51
N LEU A 165 0.98 -1.50 -14.01
CA LEU A 165 0.07 -2.28 -14.87
C LEU A 165 -1.08 -1.41 -15.36
N SER A 166 -1.53 -0.47 -14.53
CA SER A 166 -2.53 0.52 -14.93
C SER A 166 -1.95 1.47 -15.99
N PRO A 167 -2.55 1.54 -17.20
CA PRO A 167 -2.08 2.45 -18.25
C PRO A 167 -2.12 3.91 -17.81
N ALA A 168 -3.19 4.31 -17.13
CA ALA A 168 -3.34 5.64 -16.54
C ALA A 168 -2.20 5.94 -15.56
N ALA A 169 -1.94 5.06 -14.59
CA ALA A 169 -0.87 5.26 -13.62
C ALA A 169 0.54 5.24 -14.26
N ALA A 170 0.72 4.45 -15.32
CA ALA A 170 1.99 4.33 -16.04
C ALA A 170 2.39 5.61 -16.79
N SER A 171 1.41 6.45 -17.16
CA SER A 171 1.67 7.74 -17.81
C SER A 171 2.14 8.85 -16.85
N LEU A 172 2.01 8.63 -15.54
CA LEU A 172 2.38 9.62 -14.53
C LEU A 172 3.88 9.63 -14.28
N THR A 173 4.47 10.82 -14.26
CA THR A 173 5.84 11.02 -13.77
C THR A 173 5.88 10.90 -12.24
N VAL A 174 7.08 10.78 -11.67
CA VAL A 174 7.23 10.83 -10.21
C VAL A 174 6.72 12.16 -9.65
N ALA A 175 6.95 13.28 -10.35
CA ALA A 175 6.45 14.58 -9.94
C ALA A 175 4.91 14.64 -9.89
N ASP A 176 4.22 14.06 -10.89
CA ASP A 176 2.75 14.00 -10.92
C ASP A 176 2.19 13.19 -9.73
N LYS A 177 2.82 12.05 -9.43
CA LYS A 177 2.45 11.20 -8.29
C LYS A 177 2.58 11.96 -6.97
N LEU A 178 3.72 12.63 -6.76
CA LEU A 178 3.95 13.45 -5.56
C LEU A 178 2.92 14.58 -5.45
N ALA A 179 2.68 15.32 -6.54
CA ALA A 179 1.72 16.41 -6.56
C ALA A 179 0.30 15.95 -6.21
N MET A 180 -0.13 14.79 -6.71
CA MET A 180 -1.44 14.23 -6.38
C MET A 180 -1.56 13.79 -4.92
N MET A 181 -0.54 13.12 -4.37
CA MET A 181 -0.54 12.74 -2.95
C MET A 181 -0.54 13.97 -2.03
N GLU A 182 0.30 14.97 -2.33
CA GLU A 182 0.40 16.21 -1.55
C GLU A 182 -0.86 17.08 -1.69
N LYS A 183 -1.54 17.04 -2.84
CA LYS A 183 -2.87 17.64 -3.02
C LYS A 183 -3.92 16.96 -2.15
N ALA A 184 -3.94 15.63 -2.07
CA ALA A 184 -4.86 14.89 -1.21
C ALA A 184 -4.60 15.18 0.28
N ILE A 185 -3.34 15.27 0.69
CA ILE A 185 -2.93 15.63 2.07
C ILE A 185 -3.16 17.12 2.36
N GLY A 186 -3.25 17.97 1.33
CA GLY A 186 -3.41 19.41 1.44
C GLY A 186 -2.14 20.15 1.87
N LYS A 187 -0.97 19.52 1.75
CA LYS A 187 0.34 20.10 2.08
C LYS A 187 1.45 19.33 1.39
N ARG A 188 2.52 20.03 1.07
CA ARG A 188 3.79 19.43 0.65
C ARG A 188 4.48 18.81 1.86
N VAL A 189 4.43 17.48 1.95
CA VAL A 189 4.88 16.73 3.13
C VAL A 189 5.93 15.67 2.81
N ILE A 190 6.18 15.34 1.53
CA ILE A 190 7.11 14.26 1.19
C ILE A 190 8.53 14.82 1.09
N ASP A 191 9.36 14.46 2.07
CA ASP A 191 10.72 14.99 2.28
C ASP A 191 11.77 14.32 1.38
N ALA A 192 11.62 13.02 1.13
CA ALA A 192 12.53 12.26 0.30
C ALA A 192 11.83 11.30 -0.66
N VAL A 193 12.52 10.99 -1.74
CA VAL A 193 12.05 10.11 -2.81
C VAL A 193 13.11 9.06 -3.10
N VAL A 194 12.77 7.79 -2.89
CA VAL A 194 13.62 6.64 -3.18
C VAL A 194 13.11 5.96 -4.45
N VAL A 195 13.94 5.91 -5.49
CA VAL A 195 13.57 5.37 -6.80
C VAL A 195 14.71 4.61 -7.46
N GLY A 196 14.37 3.72 -8.40
CA GLY A 196 15.36 3.04 -9.24
C GLY A 196 16.08 3.99 -10.22
N PRO A 197 17.21 3.57 -10.81
CA PRO A 197 18.07 4.44 -11.60
C PRO A 197 17.42 4.98 -12.89
N SER A 198 16.44 4.25 -13.42
CA SER A 198 15.71 4.57 -14.65
C SER A 198 14.49 5.48 -14.42
N ALA A 199 14.16 5.83 -13.17
CA ALA A 199 12.97 6.61 -12.85
C ALA A 199 13.10 8.07 -13.31
N ASP A 200 12.07 8.55 -14.02
CA ASP A 200 11.96 9.95 -14.41
C ASP A 200 11.52 10.81 -13.22
N THR A 201 12.46 11.58 -12.71
CA THR A 201 12.26 12.52 -11.59
C THR A 201 12.48 13.97 -12.03
N ARG A 202 12.39 14.24 -13.34
CA ARG A 202 12.27 15.63 -13.82
C ARG A 202 11.03 16.26 -13.20
N GLY A 203 11.14 17.53 -12.79
CA GLY A 203 10.06 18.23 -12.10
C GLY A 203 9.96 17.97 -10.60
N VAL A 204 10.72 17.01 -10.05
CA VAL A 204 10.86 16.86 -8.60
C VAL A 204 11.90 17.87 -8.11
N SER A 205 11.44 18.93 -7.45
CA SER A 205 12.30 19.99 -6.89
C SER A 205 12.29 19.99 -5.35
N GLU A 206 13.31 20.61 -4.77
CA GLU A 206 13.39 21.00 -3.35
C GLU A 206 13.20 19.87 -2.32
N ARG A 207 13.55 18.63 -2.68
CA ARG A 207 13.47 17.46 -1.80
C ARG A 207 14.58 16.48 -2.12
N LEU A 208 14.92 15.61 -1.17
CA LEU A 208 15.99 14.64 -1.38
C LEU A 208 15.55 13.58 -2.40
N ILE A 209 16.40 13.28 -3.37
CA ILE A 209 16.16 12.21 -4.34
C ILE A 209 17.30 11.19 -4.21
N VAL A 210 16.97 10.00 -3.71
CA VAL A 210 17.88 8.86 -3.65
C VAL A 210 17.59 7.98 -4.86
N ARG A 211 18.54 7.94 -5.80
CA ARG A 211 18.49 7.06 -6.98
C ARG A 211 19.56 5.99 -6.87
N GLU A 212 19.15 4.77 -6.58
CA GLU A 212 20.06 3.63 -6.39
C GLU A 212 19.54 2.41 -7.16
N PRO A 213 20.40 1.44 -7.51
CA PRO A 213 19.95 0.12 -7.95
C PRO A 213 19.23 -0.57 -6.79
N LEU A 214 17.95 -0.88 -6.99
CA LEU A 214 17.07 -1.40 -5.95
C LEU A 214 16.50 -2.78 -6.31
N GLU A 215 16.75 -3.28 -7.53
CA GLU A 215 16.18 -4.53 -8.01
C GLU A 215 16.77 -5.75 -7.29
N ALA A 216 15.90 -6.70 -6.95
CA ALA A 216 16.32 -8.04 -6.53
C ALA A 216 16.94 -8.82 -7.70
N ALA A 217 17.95 -9.64 -7.42
CA ALA A 217 18.69 -10.38 -8.45
C ALA A 217 17.83 -11.38 -9.24
N ASP A 218 16.79 -11.93 -8.60
CA ASP A 218 15.88 -12.93 -9.15
C ASP A 218 14.67 -12.32 -9.87
N ILE A 219 14.16 -11.18 -9.40
CA ILE A 219 12.96 -10.53 -9.92
C ILE A 219 13.19 -9.03 -10.03
N ARG A 220 13.40 -8.54 -11.27
CA ARG A 220 13.79 -7.14 -11.54
C ARG A 220 12.76 -6.10 -11.12
N TYR A 221 11.47 -6.42 -11.07
CA TYR A 221 10.43 -5.48 -10.63
C TYR A 221 10.16 -5.54 -9.12
N ARG A 222 10.95 -6.32 -8.36
CA ARG A 222 10.85 -6.44 -6.91
C ARG A 222 12.04 -5.73 -6.26
N HIS A 223 11.78 -5.00 -5.20
CA HIS A 223 12.84 -4.40 -4.39
C HIS A 223 13.64 -5.49 -3.65
N ASP A 224 14.96 -5.40 -3.71
CA ASP A 224 15.82 -6.12 -2.78
C ASP A 224 15.72 -5.49 -1.39
N ARG A 225 15.52 -6.33 -0.36
CA ARG A 225 15.30 -5.86 1.02
C ARG A 225 16.52 -5.12 1.59
N GLN A 226 17.74 -5.56 1.26
CA GLN A 226 18.97 -4.95 1.78
C GLN A 226 19.31 -3.66 1.04
N LEU A 227 19.12 -3.63 -0.29
CA LEU A 227 19.36 -2.42 -1.08
C LEU A 227 18.37 -1.32 -0.70
N LEU A 228 17.06 -1.65 -0.61
CA LEU A 228 16.04 -0.69 -0.22
C LEU A 228 16.29 -0.15 1.21
N ARG A 229 16.65 -1.02 2.15
CA ARG A 229 16.98 -0.59 3.51
C ARG A 229 18.13 0.42 3.52
N ARG A 230 19.22 0.18 2.79
CA ARG A 230 20.37 1.10 2.72
C ARG A 230 19.99 2.44 2.10
N ALA A 231 19.20 2.41 1.02
CA ALA A 231 18.69 3.63 0.38
C ALA A 231 17.79 4.45 1.33
N LEU A 232 16.97 3.78 2.16
CA LEU A 232 16.16 4.43 3.19
C LEU A 232 17.02 4.99 4.32
N GLU A 233 18.01 4.26 4.81
CA GLU A 233 18.95 4.74 5.84
C GLU A 233 19.70 5.99 5.34
N HIS A 234 20.13 6.01 4.08
CA HIS A 234 20.72 7.18 3.43
C HIS A 234 19.72 8.33 3.33
N ALA A 235 18.47 8.07 2.92
CA ALA A 235 17.44 9.10 2.84
C ALA A 235 17.18 9.77 4.20
N ILE A 236 17.04 8.97 5.26
CA ILE A 236 16.75 9.46 6.62
C ILE A 236 17.91 10.27 7.20
N GLN A 237 19.15 9.90 6.89
CA GLN A 237 20.33 10.65 7.39
C GLN A 237 20.53 12.00 6.70
N ALA A 238 19.90 12.22 5.54
CA ALA A 238 20.10 13.39 4.69
C ALA A 238 18.89 14.35 4.66
N VAL A 239 17.79 14.00 5.34
CA VAL A 239 16.63 14.86 5.61
C VAL A 239 16.77 15.48 6.99
#